data_AF-A0A959NR19-F1
#
_entry.id   AF-A0A959NR19-F1
#
_cell.length_a   1.000
_cell.length_b   1.000
_cell.length_c   1.000
_cell.angle_alpha   90.00
_cell.angle_beta   90.00
_cell.angle_gamma   90.00
#
_symmetry.space_group_name_H-M   'P 1'
#
loop_
_entity.id
_entity.type
_entity.pdbx_description
1 polymer ?
#
loop_
_entity_poly.entity_id
_entity_poly.type
_entity_poly.pdbx_seq_one_letter_code
_entity_poly.pdbx_strand_id
1 'polypeptide(L)'
;GNFRMEMGDAAKGTIFIYKGENSYILMPEEKMYMDLNNSLFSKLKDMMGKGDDEEDEKTKDINFEDFKTGKTKTILGYECQQWIMKDVNEDDFDYETEAWITDELGNFMLMKNPMGEAFSPSWSSSMKNNGFFPLLVITRNSDGEEQSRFEALEIDKKSLSSDLFGIPAGYSEMKIPGM
;
A
#
# COMPACT_ATOMS: atom_id res chain seq x y z
N GLY A 1 1.70 -11.87 -8.99
CA GLY A 1 0.40 -12.38 -8.52
C GLY A 1 -0.70 -11.44 -8.97
N ASN A 2 -1.96 -11.73 -8.66
CA ASN A 2 -3.05 -10.78 -8.88
C ASN A 2 -3.50 -10.22 -7.53
N PHE A 3 -3.84 -8.94 -7.48
CA PHE A 3 -4.26 -8.24 -6.28
C PHE A 3 -5.42 -7.32 -6.59
N ARG A 4 -6.38 -7.21 -5.67
CA ARG A 4 -7.50 -6.29 -5.75
C ARG A 4 -7.72 -5.70 -4.36
N MET A 5 -7.76 -4.38 -4.27
CA MET A 5 -8.07 -3.65 -3.05
C MET A 5 -9.23 -2.72 -3.34
N GLU A 6 -10.33 -2.91 -2.62
CA GLU A 6 -11.48 -2.02 -2.64
C GLU A 6 -11.39 -1.14 -1.40
N MET A 7 -11.24 0.17 -1.61
CA MET A 7 -11.23 1.12 -0.51
C MET A 7 -12.67 1.41 -0.07
N GLY A 8 -12.85 1.71 1.21
CA GLY A 8 -14.16 2.11 1.74
C GLY A 8 -14.64 3.48 1.25
N ASP A 9 -15.77 3.92 1.81
CA ASP A 9 -16.48 5.15 1.40
C ASP A 9 -15.61 6.42 1.48
N ALA A 10 -14.66 6.48 2.41
CA ALA A 10 -13.73 7.62 2.54
C ALA A 10 -12.90 7.87 1.26
N ALA A 11 -12.65 6.84 0.46
CA ALA A 11 -12.01 6.93 -0.84
C ALA A 11 -13.00 6.71 -2.00
N LYS A 12 -14.29 6.97 -1.78
CA LYS A 12 -15.37 6.83 -2.77
C LYS A 12 -15.42 5.45 -3.46
N GLY A 13 -15.10 4.40 -2.72
CA GLY A 13 -15.09 3.05 -3.29
C GLY A 13 -13.99 2.80 -4.32
N THR A 14 -12.91 3.60 -4.35
CA THR A 14 -11.82 3.43 -5.31
C THR A 14 -11.25 2.02 -5.25
N ILE A 15 -11.01 1.40 -6.41
CA ILE A 15 -10.52 0.03 -6.50
C ILE A 15 -9.17 0.00 -7.20
N PHE A 16 -8.17 -0.56 -6.53
CA PHE A 16 -6.87 -0.86 -7.14
C PHE A 16 -6.83 -2.29 -7.61
N ILE A 17 -6.39 -2.51 -8.85
CA ILE A 17 -6.26 -3.84 -9.44
C ILE A 17 -4.82 -4.01 -9.94
N TYR A 18 -4.20 -5.12 -9.57
CA TYR A 18 -2.97 -5.63 -10.19
C TYR A 18 -3.27 -6.98 -10.83
N LYS A 19 -2.89 -7.11 -12.08
CA LYS A 19 -3.02 -8.35 -12.85
C LYS A 19 -1.71 -8.62 -13.58
N GLY A 20 -0.88 -9.47 -12.99
CA GLY A 20 0.49 -9.66 -13.47
C GLY A 20 1.30 -8.38 -13.33
N GLU A 21 1.77 -7.84 -14.46
CA GLU A 21 2.53 -6.58 -14.52
C GLU A 21 1.63 -5.35 -14.67
N ASN A 22 0.34 -5.54 -14.97
CA ASN A 22 -0.57 -4.44 -15.22
C ASN A 22 -1.24 -3.95 -13.94
N SER A 23 -1.24 -2.64 -13.73
CA SER A 23 -1.94 -1.95 -12.64
C SER A 23 -3.03 -0.99 -13.14
N TYR A 24 -4.17 -0.96 -12.46
CA TYR A 24 -5.33 -0.12 -12.79
C TYR A 24 -5.93 0.52 -11.54
N ILE A 25 -6.44 1.74 -11.68
CA ILE A 25 -7.29 2.41 -10.67
C ILE A 25 -8.69 2.54 -11.26
N LEU A 26 -9.69 1.98 -10.59
CA LEU A 26 -11.09 2.08 -10.98
C LEU A 26 -11.80 3.06 -10.06
N MET A 27 -12.62 3.92 -10.65
CA MET A 27 -13.50 4.88 -9.98
C MET A 27 -14.95 4.46 -10.25
N PRO A 28 -15.58 3.67 -9.37
CA PRO A 28 -16.87 3.04 -9.67
C PRO A 28 -18.03 4.01 -9.87
N GLU A 29 -18.07 5.12 -9.11
CA GLU A 29 -19.12 6.15 -9.23
C GLU A 29 -19.17 6.73 -10.65
N GLU A 30 -18.00 6.99 -11.23
CA GLU A 30 -17.86 7.57 -12.57
C GLU A 30 -17.83 6.53 -13.69
N LYS A 31 -17.75 5.24 -13.36
CA LYS A 31 -17.48 4.14 -14.30
C LYS A 31 -16.27 4.43 -15.19
N MET A 32 -15.21 4.96 -14.57
CA MET A 32 -13.95 5.25 -15.24
C MET A 32 -12.81 4.43 -14.65
N TYR A 33 -11.79 4.15 -15.46
CA TYR A 33 -10.54 3.59 -14.98
C TYR A 33 -9.33 4.35 -15.51
N MET A 34 -8.24 4.32 -14.77
CA MET A 34 -6.93 4.78 -15.19
C MET A 34 -5.99 3.57 -15.35
N ASP A 35 -5.36 3.47 -16.50
CA ASP A 35 -4.28 2.51 -16.75
C ASP A 35 -2.93 3.12 -16.34
N LEU A 36 -2.34 2.58 -15.27
CA LEU A 36 -1.07 3.09 -14.74
C LEU A 36 0.15 2.61 -15.54
N ASN A 37 -0.04 1.67 -16.47
CA ASN A 37 1.03 1.11 -17.31
C ASN A 37 1.13 1.84 -18.65
N ASN A 38 0.17 2.71 -18.96
CA ASN A 38 0.16 3.47 -20.20
C ASN A 38 1.18 4.62 -20.13
N SER A 39 1.80 4.96 -21.26
CA SER A 39 2.73 6.09 -21.42
C SER A 39 2.11 7.44 -21.03
N LEU A 40 0.78 7.54 -20.99
CA LEU A 40 0.08 8.71 -20.47
C LEU A 40 0.39 8.94 -18.99
N PHE A 41 0.40 7.88 -18.18
CA PHE A 41 0.71 7.96 -16.76
C PHE A 41 2.16 8.37 -16.51
N SER A 42 3.11 7.80 -17.27
CA SER A 42 4.52 8.21 -17.17
C SER A 42 4.69 9.69 -17.52
N LYS A 43 3.97 10.19 -18.53
CA LYS A 43 4.00 11.62 -18.90
C LYS A 43 3.28 12.53 -17.91
N LEU A 44 2.20 12.06 -17.28
CA LEU A 44 1.54 12.76 -16.18
C LEU A 44 2.44 12.89 -14.96
N LYS A 45 3.17 11.82 -14.64
CA LYS A 45 4.21 11.82 -13.60
C LYS A 45 5.30 12.84 -13.92
N ASP A 46 5.76 12.90 -15.17
CA ASP A 46 6.75 13.88 -15.62
C ASP A 46 6.22 15.33 -15.61
N MET A 47 4.93 15.54 -15.90
CA MET A 47 4.29 16.87 -16.02
C MET A 47 3.72 17.42 -14.71
N MET A 48 3.25 16.58 -13.78
CA MET A 48 2.78 17.00 -12.45
C MET A 48 3.92 17.40 -11.51
N GLY A 49 5.14 17.51 -12.05
CA GLY A 49 6.33 17.93 -11.34
C GLY A 49 6.97 16.78 -10.58
N LYS A 50 8.30 16.85 -10.48
CA LYS A 50 9.09 16.13 -9.49
C LYS A 50 8.46 16.32 -8.09
N GLY A 51 7.55 15.43 -7.71
CA GLY A 51 7.08 15.23 -6.35
C GLY A 51 7.71 13.94 -5.85
N ASP A 52 9.01 14.02 -5.55
CA ASP A 52 9.84 12.96 -4.97
C ASP A 52 9.94 11.67 -5.78
N ASP A 53 10.23 11.80 -7.08
CA ASP A 53 11.05 10.83 -7.81
C ASP A 53 12.44 11.41 -8.09
N GLU A 54 12.93 12.25 -7.18
CA GLU A 54 14.35 12.08 -6.86
C GLU A 54 14.42 10.72 -6.18
N GLU A 55 14.96 9.76 -6.92
CA GLU A 55 15.92 8.82 -6.36
C GLU A 55 16.88 9.62 -5.48
N ASP A 56 16.46 9.99 -4.27
CA ASP A 56 17.39 10.03 -3.18
C ASP A 56 17.80 8.57 -3.01
N GLU A 57 18.87 8.22 -3.72
CA GLU A 57 19.85 7.19 -3.40
C GLU A 57 20.46 7.45 -1.99
N LYS A 58 19.58 7.66 -1.03
CA LYS A 58 19.76 7.52 0.40
C LYS A 58 18.52 6.84 0.97
N THR A 59 17.97 5.84 0.27
CA THR A 59 17.65 4.63 1.03
C THR A 59 18.97 4.22 1.68
N LYS A 60 19.23 4.70 2.91
CA LYS A 60 20.12 3.97 3.81
C LYS A 60 19.71 2.52 3.63
N ASP A 61 20.65 1.62 3.39
CA ASP A 61 20.37 0.19 3.37
C ASP A 61 19.77 -0.18 4.73
N ILE A 62 18.45 0.01 4.87
CA ILE A 62 17.71 -0.25 6.07
C ILE A 62 17.65 -1.76 6.11
N ASN A 63 18.48 -2.34 6.96
CA ASN A 63 18.43 -3.75 7.20
C ASN A 63 17.16 -4.05 8.01
N PHE A 64 16.15 -4.58 7.33
CA PHE A 64 14.85 -4.89 7.93
C PHE A 64 14.92 -5.88 9.10
N GLU A 65 15.97 -6.71 9.14
CA GLU A 65 16.26 -7.56 10.29
C GLU A 65 16.46 -6.75 11.58
N ASP A 66 16.91 -5.49 11.49
CA ASP A 66 17.12 -4.61 12.65
C ASP A 66 15.80 -4.21 13.33
N PHE A 67 14.67 -4.31 12.61
CA PHE A 67 13.35 -4.04 13.18
C PHE A 67 12.75 -5.24 13.91
N LYS A 68 13.28 -6.44 13.71
CA LYS A 68 12.75 -7.65 14.35
C LYS A 68 13.00 -7.60 15.84
N THR A 69 11.93 -7.78 16.61
CA THR A 69 12.01 -7.85 18.07
C THR A 69 12.21 -9.28 18.59
N GLY A 70 12.03 -10.29 17.73
CA GLY A 70 11.97 -11.71 18.10
C GLY A 70 10.67 -12.14 18.78
N LYS A 71 9.72 -11.23 19.04
CA LYS A 71 8.41 -11.61 19.58
C LYS A 71 7.50 -12.16 18.49
N THR A 72 6.74 -13.19 18.85
CA THR A 72 5.72 -13.78 18.00
C THR A 72 4.35 -13.78 18.67
N LYS A 73 3.29 -13.72 17.87
CA LYS A 73 1.91 -13.95 18.33
C LYS A 73 1.06 -14.47 17.17
N THR A 74 -0.05 -15.12 17.49
CA THR A 74 -1.02 -15.57 16.49
C THR A 74 -2.10 -14.51 16.28
N ILE A 75 -2.35 -14.12 15.03
CA ILE A 75 -3.46 -13.23 14.62
C ILE A 75 -4.29 -13.96 13.57
N LEU A 76 -5.59 -14.12 13.80
CA LEU A 76 -6.51 -14.78 12.87
C LEU A 76 -6.04 -16.17 12.38
N GLY A 77 -5.30 -16.89 13.22
CA GLY A 77 -4.76 -18.21 12.91
C GLY A 77 -3.39 -18.23 12.22
N TYR A 78 -2.79 -17.08 11.95
CA TYR A 78 -1.48 -16.94 11.32
C TYR A 78 -0.41 -16.58 12.34
N GLU A 79 0.78 -17.17 12.20
CA GLU A 79 1.93 -16.80 13.01
C GLU A 79 2.46 -15.44 12.53
N CYS A 80 2.58 -14.49 13.45
CA CYS A 80 3.08 -13.16 13.18
C CYS A 80 4.32 -12.85 13.99
N GLN A 81 5.28 -12.17 13.38
CA GLN A 81 6.46 -11.62 14.02
C GLN A 81 6.27 -10.11 14.25
N GLN A 82 6.72 -9.61 15.41
CA GLN A 82 6.67 -8.18 15.72
C GLN A 82 7.92 -7.47 15.20
N TRP A 83 7.67 -6.42 14.43
CA TRP A 83 8.65 -5.48 13.93
C TRP A 83 8.37 -4.11 14.55
N ILE A 84 9.42 -3.40 14.96
CA ILE A 84 9.32 -2.04 15.48
C ILE A 84 10.23 -1.15 14.64
N MET A 85 9.62 -0.20 13.94
CA MET A 85 10.30 0.83 13.16
C MET A 85 10.20 2.14 13.90
N LYS A 86 11.33 2.82 14.08
CA LYS A 86 11.39 4.16 14.65
C LYS A 86 11.75 5.13 13.54
N ASP A 87 10.86 6.06 13.27
CA ASP A 87 11.10 7.13 12.33
C ASP A 87 11.59 8.34 13.14
N VAL A 88 12.85 8.72 12.90
CA VAL A 88 13.45 9.90 13.51
C VAL A 88 13.48 10.97 12.42
N ASN A 89 12.46 11.82 12.40
CA ASN A 89 12.47 12.98 11.51
C ASN A 89 13.39 14.07 12.06
N GLU A 90 14.01 14.85 11.17
CA GLU A 90 14.92 15.95 11.54
C GLU A 90 14.24 17.05 12.40
N ASP A 91 12.91 17.07 12.44
CA ASP A 91 12.07 18.04 13.16
C ASP A 91 11.58 17.58 14.56
N ASP A 92 12.33 16.71 15.26
CA ASP A 92 12.02 16.19 16.62
C ASP A 92 10.71 15.37 16.77
N PHE A 93 10.05 15.03 15.66
CA PHE A 93 8.88 14.14 15.69
C PHE A 93 9.31 12.67 15.62
N ASP A 94 9.43 12.06 16.79
CA ASP A 94 9.63 10.62 16.92
C ASP A 94 8.29 9.88 16.74
N TYR A 95 8.19 9.08 15.69
CA TYR A 95 7.10 8.12 15.52
C TYR A 95 7.62 6.69 15.70
N GLU A 96 6.87 5.89 16.44
CA GLU A 96 7.11 4.45 16.54
C GLU A 96 6.00 3.71 15.80
N THR A 97 6.36 2.88 14.84
CA THR A 97 5.45 1.98 14.15
C THR A 97 5.70 0.54 14.55
N GLU A 98 4.73 -0.05 15.22
CA GLU A 98 4.68 -1.46 15.57
C GLU A 98 3.91 -2.22 14.48
N ALA A 99 4.55 -3.19 13.83
CA ALA A 99 3.93 -4.04 12.82
C ALA A 99 3.98 -5.51 13.23
N TRP A 100 2.86 -6.21 13.08
CA TRP A 100 2.76 -7.66 13.21
C TRP A 100 2.50 -8.23 11.83
N ILE A 101 3.48 -8.98 11.33
CA ILE A 101 3.51 -9.42 9.94
C ILE A 101 3.66 -10.94 9.86
N THR A 102 3.10 -11.55 8.82
CA THR A 102 3.19 -12.98 8.50
C THR A 102 3.75 -13.17 7.09
N ASP A 103 4.50 -14.25 6.85
CA ASP A 103 4.96 -14.67 5.51
C ASP A 103 4.00 -15.67 4.84
N GLU A 104 2.98 -16.16 5.57
CA GLU A 104 2.06 -17.21 5.11
C GLU A 104 1.05 -16.73 4.04
N LEU A 105 0.85 -15.41 3.93
CA LEU A 105 -0.14 -14.79 3.03
C LEU A 105 0.48 -14.14 1.78
N GLY A 106 1.80 -14.22 1.63
CA GLY A 106 2.55 -13.63 0.53
C GLY A 106 2.72 -12.11 0.64
N ASN A 107 3.12 -11.48 -0.46
CA ASN A 107 3.53 -10.07 -0.45
C ASN A 107 2.32 -9.13 -0.38
N PHE A 108 2.34 -8.22 0.59
CA PHE A 108 1.40 -7.11 0.65
C PHE A 108 1.90 -5.92 -0.18
N MET A 109 1.11 -5.48 -1.15
CA MET A 109 1.43 -4.34 -2.00
C MET A 109 0.45 -3.19 -1.73
N LEU A 110 0.89 -2.20 -0.93
CA LEU A 110 0.24 -0.90 -0.85
C LEU A 110 0.89 0.04 -1.87
N MET A 111 0.09 0.51 -2.83
CA MET A 111 0.52 1.54 -3.77
C MET A 111 0.30 2.92 -3.14
N LYS A 112 1.24 3.84 -3.39
CA LYS A 112 0.97 5.28 -3.23
C LYS A 112 -0.07 5.65 -4.29
N ASN A 113 -1.23 6.16 -3.89
CA ASN A 113 -2.21 6.67 -4.85
C ASN A 113 -1.54 7.80 -5.66
N PRO A 114 -1.43 7.68 -6.99
CA PRO A 114 -0.77 8.71 -7.78
C PRO A 114 -1.64 9.95 -8.04
N MET A 115 -2.93 9.90 -7.69
CA MET A 115 -3.88 11.01 -7.88
C MET A 115 -4.14 11.83 -6.60
N GLY A 116 -3.43 11.57 -5.49
CA GLY A 116 -3.54 12.36 -4.25
C GLY A 116 -2.87 11.71 -3.04
N GLU A 117 -2.83 12.40 -1.90
CA GLU A 117 -2.20 11.94 -0.63
C GLU A 117 -2.93 10.78 0.10
N ALA A 118 -3.70 9.95 -0.59
CA ALA A 118 -4.51 8.92 0.08
C ALA A 118 -3.81 7.55 0.16
N PHE A 119 -3.57 7.14 1.41
CA PHE A 119 -3.19 5.81 1.92
C PHE A 119 -1.87 5.22 1.39
N SER A 120 -0.79 5.99 1.50
CA SER A 120 0.54 5.41 1.65
C SER A 120 0.97 5.57 3.11
N PRO A 121 0.67 4.61 4.00
CA PRO A 121 1.24 4.65 5.34
C PRO A 121 2.76 4.78 5.22
N SER A 122 3.41 5.63 6.01
CA SER A 122 4.86 5.86 5.92
C SER A 122 5.67 4.55 5.98
N TRP A 123 5.19 3.59 6.79
CA TRP A 123 5.76 2.25 6.92
C TRP A 123 5.67 1.38 5.65
N SER A 124 4.74 1.68 4.73
CA SER A 124 4.50 0.84 3.56
C SER A 124 5.70 0.82 2.61
N SER A 125 6.41 1.93 2.44
CA SER A 125 7.60 2.00 1.59
C SER A 125 8.72 1.11 2.11
N SER A 126 8.87 1.01 3.42
CA SER A 126 9.84 0.12 4.05
C SER A 126 9.43 -1.35 3.83
N MET A 127 8.14 -1.71 3.84
CA MET A 127 7.74 -3.12 3.67
C MET A 127 7.71 -3.66 2.23
N LYS A 128 7.80 -2.79 1.20
CA LYS A 128 7.47 -3.10 -0.21
C LYS A 128 8.14 -4.34 -0.84
N ASN A 129 9.30 -4.78 -0.33
CA ASN A 129 10.11 -5.82 -1.00
C ASN A 129 10.41 -7.08 -0.18
N ASN A 130 9.88 -7.22 1.03
CA ASN A 130 10.34 -8.29 1.94
C ASN A 130 9.40 -9.50 2.06
N GLY A 131 8.31 -9.52 1.29
CA GLY A 131 7.44 -10.70 1.20
C GLY A 131 6.56 -10.98 2.41
N PHE A 132 6.33 -9.97 3.25
CA PHE A 132 5.49 -10.08 4.43
C PHE A 132 4.15 -9.38 4.24
N PHE A 133 3.14 -9.93 4.91
CA PHE A 133 1.77 -9.42 4.96
C PHE A 133 1.46 -8.88 6.36
N PRO A 134 1.18 -7.58 6.53
CA PRO A 134 0.84 -7.02 7.82
C PRO A 134 -0.60 -7.40 8.21
N LEU A 135 -0.77 -7.93 9.42
CA LEU A 135 -2.08 -8.21 10.00
C LEU A 135 -2.47 -7.18 11.07
N LEU A 136 -1.49 -6.48 11.66
CA LEU A 136 -1.72 -5.34 12.53
C LEU A 136 -0.56 -4.36 12.38
N VAL A 137 -0.85 -3.08 12.19
CA VAL A 137 0.13 -2.00 12.24
C VAL A 137 -0.42 -0.88 13.08
N ILE A 138 0.35 -0.41 14.05
CA ILE A 138 -0.02 0.71 14.92
C ILE A 138 1.12 1.72 14.89
N THR A 139 0.82 2.96 14.54
CA THR A 139 1.78 4.06 14.61
C THR A 139 1.43 4.96 15.79
N ARG A 140 2.42 5.27 16.63
CA ARG A 140 2.29 6.13 17.81
C ARG A 140 3.26 7.30 17.72
N ASN A 141 2.87 8.45 18.28
CA ASN A 141 3.79 9.58 18.49
C ASN A 141 4.68 9.35 19.72
N SER A 142 5.57 10.29 20.00
CA SER A 142 6.50 10.29 21.14
C SER A 142 5.80 10.22 22.51
N ASP A 143 4.59 10.77 22.61
CA ASP A 143 3.75 10.70 23.81
C ASP A 143 3.05 9.33 23.99
N GLY A 144 3.20 8.43 23.01
CA GLY A 144 2.60 7.10 22.98
C GLY A 144 1.15 7.08 22.48
N GLU A 145 0.63 8.20 21.99
CA GLU A 145 -0.72 8.29 21.44
C GLU A 145 -0.80 7.63 20.07
N GLU A 146 -1.82 6.79 19.87
CA GLU A 146 -2.09 6.11 18.61
C GLU A 146 -2.55 7.10 17.54
N GLN A 147 -1.75 7.26 16.49
CA GLN A 147 -2.01 8.15 15.36
C GLN A 147 -2.71 7.40 14.21
N SER A 148 -2.37 6.12 14.04
CA SER A 148 -3.04 5.29 13.04
C SER A 148 -3.00 3.81 13.43
N ARG A 149 -4.00 3.09 12.93
CA ARG A 149 -4.11 1.63 13.05
C ARG A 149 -4.58 1.03 11.74
N PHE A 150 -3.88 0.01 11.31
CA PHE A 150 -4.30 -0.92 10.28
C PHE A 150 -4.46 -2.29 10.91
N GLU A 151 -5.61 -2.92 10.79
CA GLU A 151 -5.90 -4.20 11.43
C GLU A 151 -6.71 -5.09 10.49
N ALA A 152 -6.23 -6.31 10.27
CA ALA A 152 -7.01 -7.34 9.60
C ALA A 152 -8.07 -7.86 10.58
N LEU A 153 -9.34 -7.69 10.23
CA LEU A 153 -10.46 -8.14 11.07
C LEU A 153 -10.94 -9.55 10.68
N GLU A 154 -10.79 -9.93 9.41
CA GLU A 154 -11.22 -11.21 8.88
C GLU A 154 -10.29 -11.64 7.74
N ILE A 155 -10.02 -12.95 7.64
CA ILE A 155 -9.29 -13.58 6.54
C ILE A 155 -10.07 -14.82 6.09
N ASP A 156 -10.44 -14.85 4.81
CA ASP A 156 -11.17 -15.96 4.19
C ASP A 156 -10.35 -16.55 3.04
N LYS A 157 -9.87 -17.78 3.23
CA LYS A 157 -9.09 -18.51 2.22
C LYS A 157 -10.02 -19.18 1.23
N LYS A 158 -10.15 -18.57 0.05
CA LYS A 158 -10.95 -19.10 -1.06
C LYS A 158 -10.29 -18.91 -2.42
N SER A 159 -10.77 -19.70 -3.37
CA SER A 159 -10.45 -19.46 -4.78
C SER A 159 -11.27 -18.26 -5.28
N LEU A 160 -10.60 -17.34 -5.98
CA LEU A 160 -11.20 -16.14 -6.55
C LEU A 160 -11.21 -16.26 -8.07
N SER A 161 -12.30 -15.83 -8.72
CA SER A 161 -12.39 -15.78 -10.18
C SER A 161 -11.36 -14.79 -10.75
N SER A 162 -10.78 -15.13 -11.90
CA SER A 162 -9.89 -14.23 -12.65
C SER A 162 -10.55 -12.90 -13.02
N ASP A 163 -11.88 -12.90 -13.12
CA ASP A 163 -12.67 -11.74 -13.54
C ASP A 163 -12.63 -10.61 -12.52
N LEU A 164 -12.41 -10.93 -11.24
CA LEU A 164 -12.26 -9.93 -10.18
C LEU A 164 -11.03 -9.03 -10.40
N PHE A 165 -10.03 -9.54 -11.11
CA PHE A 165 -8.79 -8.82 -11.40
C PHE A 165 -8.80 -8.16 -12.79
N GLY A 166 -9.95 -8.15 -13.47
CA GLY A 166 -10.15 -7.42 -14.72
C GLY A 166 -10.89 -6.10 -14.52
N ILE A 167 -10.87 -5.26 -15.55
CA ILE A 167 -11.73 -4.08 -15.62
C ILE A 167 -13.16 -4.54 -15.93
N PRO A 168 -14.17 -4.20 -15.12
CA PRO A 168 -15.56 -4.60 -15.39
C PRO A 168 -16.10 -3.98 -16.68
N ALA A 169 -17.07 -4.66 -17.29
CA ALA A 169 -17.76 -4.15 -18.47
C ALA A 169 -18.43 -2.79 -18.19
N GLY A 170 -18.38 -1.88 -19.17
CA GLY A 170 -18.98 -0.55 -19.07
C GLY A 170 -18.11 0.53 -18.42
N TYR A 171 -16.90 0.17 -17.98
CA TYR A 171 -15.90 1.17 -17.59
C TYR A 171 -15.23 1.77 -18.83
N SER A 172 -14.99 3.08 -18.80
CA SER A 172 -14.24 3.80 -19.84
C SER A 172 -12.88 4.23 -19.32
N GLU A 173 -11.85 4.14 -20.16
CA GLU A 173 -10.54 4.70 -19.81
C GLU A 173 -10.67 6.21 -19.66
N MET A 174 -10.17 6.74 -18.55
CA MET A 174 -10.08 8.17 -18.34
C MET A 174 -9.13 8.77 -19.38
N LYS A 175 -9.69 9.55 -20.31
CA LYS A 175 -8.93 10.35 -21.27
C LYS A 175 -8.68 11.71 -20.65
N ILE A 176 -7.42 12.14 -20.56
CA ILE A 176 -7.10 13.48 -20.07
C ILE A 176 -7.18 14.47 -21.22
N PRO A 177 -8.11 15.45 -21.20
CA PRO A 177 -8.26 16.42 -22.27
C PRO A 177 -6.97 17.26 -22.43
N GLY A 178 -6.39 17.27 -23.62
CA GLY A 178 -5.16 18.02 -23.92
C GLY A 178 -3.91 17.18 -24.16
N MET A 179 -4.03 15.84 -24.14
CA MET A 179 -3.05 14.89 -24.67
C MET A 179 -3.67 14.00 -25.75
#